data_AF-A0A4U0FB15-F1
#
_entry.id   AF-A0A4U0FB15-F1
#
_cell.length_a   1.000
_cell.length_b   1.000
_cell.length_c   1.000
_cell.angle_alpha   90.00
_cell.angle_beta   90.00
_cell.angle_gamma   90.00
#
_symmetry.space_group_name_H-M   'P 1'
#
loop_
_entity.id
_entity.type
_entity.pdbx_description
1 polymer ?
#
loop_
_entity_poly.entity_id
_entity_poly.type
_entity_poly.pdbx_seq_one_letter_code
_entity_poly.pdbx_strand_id
1 'polypeptide(L)'
;MSNVRIGTEDIFSLFFPIYTAVAIVQAFTRTGFDIRLHAISTLTLGDLGWIQRADFIATGCLAVIAAIGIRSLLRGGKGGVWGPMLIGIYGIGMIAAGLFRPDSGLSFPPGAPEGMPTSMSSSASIHPLAFFTAFICLVAACRKPMKHLASHSRVLLCHNRWKKNKGAASGGETE
;
A
#
# COMPACT_ATOMS: atom_id res chain seq x y z
N MET A 1 -3.10 4.05 32.29
CA MET A 1 -3.05 4.71 30.97
C MET A 1 -2.21 3.85 30.04
N SER A 2 -2.86 2.99 29.26
CA SER A 2 -2.21 2.12 28.28
C SER A 2 -1.69 2.98 27.13
N ASN A 3 -0.35 3.09 27.02
CA ASN A 3 0.30 3.65 25.85
C ASN A 3 -0.09 2.80 24.63
N VAL A 4 -1.06 3.27 23.85
CA VAL A 4 -1.33 2.77 22.50
C VAL A 4 -0.12 3.16 21.66
N ARG A 5 0.84 2.26 21.55
CA ARG A 5 1.88 2.35 20.52
C ARG A 5 1.17 2.09 19.20
N ILE A 6 0.82 3.16 18.48
CA ILE A 6 0.39 3.05 17.08
C ILE A 6 1.61 2.50 16.33
N GLY A 7 1.56 1.21 16.02
CA GLY A 7 2.62 0.55 15.26
C GLY A 7 2.57 1.03 13.81
N THR A 8 3.72 1.00 13.12
CA THR A 8 3.77 1.24 11.67
C THR A 8 2.84 0.31 10.87
N GLU A 9 2.60 -0.89 11.40
CA GLU A 9 1.61 -1.87 10.96
C GLU A 9 0.15 -1.37 11.02
N ASP A 10 -0.22 -0.56 12.01
CA ASP A 10 -1.59 -0.05 12.17
C ASP A 10 -1.91 1.03 11.14
N ILE A 11 -0.92 1.86 10.81
CA ILE A 11 -1.05 2.95 9.82
C ILE A 11 -1.32 2.37 8.43
N PHE A 12 -0.60 1.31 8.04
CA PHE A 12 -0.80 0.66 6.75
C PHE A 12 -2.15 -0.07 6.65
N SER A 13 -2.57 -0.74 7.72
CA SER A 13 -3.83 -1.51 7.73
C SER A 13 -5.08 -0.64 7.66
N LEU A 14 -5.02 0.61 8.12
CA LEU A 14 -6.14 1.55 8.06
C LEU A 14 -6.23 2.28 6.72
N PHE A 15 -5.10 2.49 6.04
CA PHE A 15 -5.08 3.34 4.86
C PHE A 15 -5.70 2.71 3.62
N PHE A 16 -5.54 1.40 3.43
CA PHE A 16 -6.20 0.71 2.31
C PHE A 16 -7.74 0.77 2.38
N PRO A 17 -8.37 0.52 3.55
CA PRO A 17 -9.79 0.81 3.77
C PRO A 17 -10.17 2.27 3.52
N ILE A 18 -9.34 3.24 3.95
CA ILE A 18 -9.62 4.67 3.78
C ILE A 18 -9.59 5.05 2.30
N TYR A 19 -8.54 4.68 1.56
CA TYR A 19 -8.43 4.87 0.11
C TYR A 19 -9.66 4.31 -0.61
N THR A 20 -10.05 3.08 -0.26
CA THR A 20 -11.22 2.42 -0.86
C THR A 20 -12.52 3.15 -0.53
N ALA A 21 -12.70 3.57 0.72
CA ALA A 21 -13.87 4.31 1.16
C ALA A 21 -13.97 5.68 0.46
N VAL A 22 -12.86 6.40 0.34
CA VAL A 22 -12.79 7.70 -0.35
C VAL A 22 -13.14 7.55 -1.83
N ALA A 23 -12.61 6.52 -2.49
CA ALA A 23 -12.95 6.21 -3.89
C ALA A 23 -14.43 5.85 -4.06
N ILE A 24 -14.99 5.02 -3.16
CA ILE A 24 -16.40 4.64 -3.18
C ILE A 24 -17.30 5.87 -2.97
N VAL A 25 -17.03 6.67 -1.94
CA VAL A 25 -17.82 7.87 -1.65
C VAL A 25 -17.79 8.82 -2.85
N GLN A 26 -16.63 9.04 -3.48
CA GLN A 26 -16.54 9.86 -4.68
C GLN A 26 -17.29 9.25 -5.86
N ALA A 27 -17.22 7.93 -6.07
CA ALA A 27 -17.95 7.27 -7.14
C ALA A 27 -19.47 7.46 -7.04
N PHE A 28 -20.03 7.49 -5.82
CA PHE A 28 -21.46 7.71 -5.58
C PHE A 28 -21.87 9.19 -5.50
N THR A 29 -20.94 10.09 -5.20
CA THR A 29 -21.24 11.53 -5.04
C THR A 29 -20.88 12.35 -6.27
N ARG A 30 -20.09 11.81 -7.22
CA ARG A 30 -19.69 12.56 -8.40
C ARG A 30 -20.75 12.59 -9.50
N THR A 31 -21.23 13.79 -9.76
CA THR A 31 -22.07 14.10 -10.92
C THR A 31 -21.40 13.67 -12.22
N GLY A 32 -22.10 12.89 -13.03
CA GLY A 32 -21.61 12.37 -14.31
C GLY A 32 -20.68 11.16 -14.22
N PHE A 33 -20.29 10.73 -13.01
CA PHE A 33 -19.54 9.49 -12.85
C PHE A 33 -20.48 8.28 -12.97
N ASP A 34 -20.03 7.24 -13.68
CA ASP A 34 -20.77 6.00 -13.87
C ASP A 34 -19.73 4.89 -13.80
N ILE A 35 -19.83 4.04 -12.78
CA ILE A 35 -18.87 2.96 -12.52
C ILE A 35 -18.80 1.92 -13.65
N ARG A 36 -19.80 1.89 -14.55
CA ARG A 36 -19.83 1.00 -15.71
C ARG A 36 -19.02 1.56 -16.88
N LEU A 37 -18.84 2.88 -16.94
CA LEU A 37 -18.17 3.60 -18.03
C LEU A 37 -16.82 4.17 -17.62
N HIS A 38 -16.70 4.62 -16.37
CA HIS A 38 -15.60 5.41 -15.85
C HIS A 38 -14.74 4.60 -14.88
N ALA A 39 -13.44 4.56 -15.13
CA ALA A 39 -12.49 3.97 -14.20
C ALA A 39 -12.35 4.84 -12.93
N ILE A 40 -12.10 4.24 -11.77
CA ILE A 40 -11.89 4.96 -10.49
C ILE A 40 -10.80 6.03 -10.63
N SER A 41 -9.75 5.79 -11.41
CA SER A 41 -8.70 6.77 -11.66
C SER A 41 -9.18 8.06 -12.33
N THR A 42 -10.28 8.02 -13.10
CA THR A 42 -10.87 9.22 -13.70
C THR A 42 -11.46 10.15 -12.65
N LEU A 43 -11.77 9.69 -11.43
CA LEU A 43 -12.18 10.54 -10.31
C LEU A 43 -11.13 11.60 -9.94
N THR A 44 -9.90 11.49 -10.42
CA THR A 44 -8.87 12.55 -10.33
C THR A 44 -9.18 13.79 -11.19
N LEU A 45 -10.25 13.75 -11.99
CA LEU A 45 -10.71 14.81 -12.88
C LEU A 45 -11.88 15.63 -12.28
N GLY A 46 -12.05 16.84 -12.81
CA GLY A 46 -13.06 17.81 -12.38
C GLY A 46 -12.76 18.46 -11.02
N ASP A 47 -13.69 19.29 -10.54
CA ASP A 47 -13.52 20.19 -9.38
C ASP A 47 -13.03 19.54 -8.07
N LEU A 48 -13.50 18.34 -7.75
CA LEU A 48 -13.12 17.56 -6.56
C LEU A 48 -12.04 16.52 -6.83
N GLY A 49 -11.48 16.48 -8.05
CA GLY A 49 -10.50 15.46 -8.42
C GLY A 49 -9.20 15.53 -7.61
N TRP A 50 -8.94 16.67 -6.97
CA TRP A 50 -7.83 16.81 -6.03
C TRP A 50 -7.93 15.85 -4.83
N ILE A 51 -9.14 15.45 -4.43
CA ILE A 51 -9.35 14.50 -3.31
C ILE A 51 -8.75 13.15 -3.68
N GLN A 52 -9.14 12.59 -4.84
CA GLN A 52 -8.58 11.33 -5.32
C GLN A 52 -7.06 11.41 -5.58
N ARG A 53 -6.56 12.59 -6.01
CA ARG A 53 -5.11 12.80 -6.20
C ARG A 53 -4.36 12.79 -4.86
N ALA A 54 -4.88 13.48 -3.86
CA ALA A 54 -4.31 13.50 -2.51
C ALA A 54 -4.32 12.09 -1.91
N ASP A 55 -5.40 11.34 -2.12
CA ASP A 55 -5.54 9.95 -1.68
C ASP A 55 -4.50 9.02 -2.33
N PHE A 56 -4.28 9.14 -3.64
CA PHE A 56 -3.20 8.41 -4.33
C PHE A 56 -1.81 8.76 -3.80
N ILE A 57 -1.51 10.04 -3.64
CA ILE A 57 -0.20 10.50 -3.16
C ILE A 57 0.03 10.05 -1.71
N ALA A 58 -0.96 10.20 -0.84
CA ALA A 58 -0.86 9.79 0.57
C ALA A 58 -0.66 8.28 0.70
N THR A 59 -1.44 7.49 -0.05
CA THR A 59 -1.30 6.03 -0.11
C THR A 59 0.09 5.63 -0.59
N GLY A 60 0.60 6.29 -1.64
CA GLY A 60 1.91 6.01 -2.19
C GLY A 60 3.06 6.37 -1.25
N CYS A 61 3.00 7.52 -0.58
CA CYS A 61 3.99 7.92 0.43
C CYS A 61 4.05 6.92 1.59
N LEU A 62 2.90 6.47 2.08
CA LEU A 62 2.84 5.47 3.14
C LEU A 62 3.39 4.12 2.71
N ALA A 63 3.12 3.69 1.47
CA ALA A 63 3.71 2.48 0.93
C ALA A 63 5.24 2.57 0.85
N VAL A 64 5.80 3.73 0.46
CA VAL A 64 7.26 3.95 0.46
C VAL A 64 7.83 3.91 1.89
N ILE A 65 7.17 4.55 2.86
CA ILE A 65 7.58 4.51 4.27
C ILE A 65 7.54 3.07 4.81
N ALA A 66 6.48 2.32 4.50
CA ALA A 66 6.35 0.92 4.88
C ALA A 66 7.45 0.06 4.26
N ALA A 67 7.78 0.27 2.98
CA ALA A 67 8.89 -0.41 2.33
C ALA A 67 10.22 -0.17 3.04
N ILE A 68 10.50 1.07 3.45
CA ILE A 68 11.72 1.41 4.21
C ILE A 68 11.72 0.73 5.59
N GLY A 69 10.58 0.73 6.29
CA GLY A 69 10.41 0.06 7.57
C GLY A 69 10.64 -1.45 7.48
N ILE A 70 9.97 -2.12 6.53
CA ILE A 70 10.11 -3.56 6.28
C ILE A 70 11.56 -3.89 5.86
N ARG A 71 12.17 -3.08 4.99
CA ARG A 71 13.57 -3.26 4.60
C ARG A 71 14.49 -3.24 5.82
N SER A 72 14.27 -2.31 6.74
CA SER A 72 15.06 -2.15 7.95
C SER A 72 14.92 -3.33 8.91
N LEU A 73 13.70 -3.86 9.07
CA LEU A 73 13.40 -5.02 9.90
C LEU A 73 13.94 -6.34 9.32
N LEU A 74 13.95 -6.49 7.99
CA LEU A 74 14.35 -7.72 7.30
C LEU A 74 15.83 -7.73 6.85
N ARG A 75 16.65 -6.73 7.25
CA ARG A 75 18.08 -6.68 6.91
C ARG A 75 18.77 -7.97 7.36
N GLY A 76 19.33 -8.73 6.41
CA GLY A 76 20.06 -9.98 6.66
C GLY A 76 19.24 -11.28 6.55
N GLY A 77 17.93 -11.21 6.32
CA GLY A 77 17.06 -12.38 6.15
C GLY A 77 16.76 -12.74 4.69
N LYS A 78 16.40 -14.01 4.44
CA LYS A 78 15.86 -14.47 3.14
C LYS A 78 14.50 -13.79 2.90
N GLY A 79 14.47 -12.80 2.00
CA GLY A 79 13.26 -12.02 1.67
C GLY A 79 13.36 -10.52 1.94
N GLY A 80 14.43 -10.03 2.58
CA GLY A 80 14.58 -8.61 2.94
C GLY A 80 14.87 -7.64 1.80
N VAL A 81 14.89 -8.10 0.55
CA VAL A 81 15.18 -7.26 -0.63
C VAL A 81 13.96 -7.10 -1.52
N TRP A 82 13.41 -8.20 -2.02
CA TRP A 82 12.36 -8.18 -3.03
C TRP A 82 11.01 -7.67 -2.51
N GLY A 83 10.59 -8.10 -1.32
CA GLY A 83 9.32 -7.64 -0.72
C GLY A 83 9.29 -6.11 -0.53
N PRO A 84 10.25 -5.51 0.20
CA PRO A 84 10.36 -4.07 0.33
C PRO A 84 10.48 -3.33 -1.00
N MET A 85 11.26 -3.86 -1.94
CA MET A 85 11.44 -3.23 -3.26
C MET A 85 10.13 -3.15 -4.04
N LEU A 86 9.35 -4.24 -4.10
CA LEU A 86 8.07 -4.27 -4.80
C LEU A 86 7.06 -3.31 -4.17
N ILE A 87 7.02 -3.24 -2.83
CA ILE A 87 6.15 -2.29 -2.11
C ILE A 87 6.58 -0.84 -2.38
N GLY A 88 7.88 -0.57 -2.43
CA GLY A 88 8.41 0.76 -2.76
C GLY A 88 8.07 1.19 -4.19
N ILE A 89 8.20 0.29 -5.17
CA ILE A 89 7.82 0.55 -6.56
C ILE A 89 6.31 0.79 -6.68
N TYR A 90 5.49 0.00 -5.97
CA TYR A 90 4.05 0.25 -5.85
C TYR A 90 3.75 1.67 -5.34
N GLY A 91 4.41 2.09 -4.25
CA GLY A 91 4.21 3.42 -3.69
C GLY A 91 4.59 4.55 -4.64
N ILE A 92 5.71 4.42 -5.36
CA ILE A 92 6.14 5.38 -6.38
C ILE A 92 5.13 5.44 -7.54
N GLY A 93 4.62 4.28 -7.99
CA GLY A 93 3.60 4.22 -9.03
C GLY A 93 2.29 4.90 -8.62
N MET A 94 1.87 4.75 -7.37
CA MET A 94 0.69 5.45 -6.82
C MET A 94 0.89 6.98 -6.78
N ILE A 95 2.06 7.45 -6.36
CA ILE A 95 2.40 8.88 -6.39
C ILE A 95 2.34 9.41 -7.82
N ALA A 96 2.96 8.69 -8.78
CA ALA A 96 2.93 9.07 -10.19
C ALA A 96 1.49 9.11 -10.74
N ALA A 97 0.63 8.16 -10.39
CA ALA A 97 -0.79 8.16 -10.78
C ALA A 97 -1.57 9.36 -10.21
N GLY A 98 -1.20 9.87 -9.03
CA GLY A 98 -1.78 11.10 -8.48
C GLY A 98 -1.27 12.40 -9.12
N LEU A 99 -0.03 12.38 -9.63
CA LEU A 99 0.61 13.53 -10.29
C LEU A 99 0.18 13.65 -11.76
N PHE A 100 0.16 12.54 -12.49
CA PHE A 100 -0.18 12.47 -13.90
C PHE A 100 -1.63 12.00 -14.05
N ARG A 101 -2.47 12.84 -14.66
CA ARG A 101 -3.91 12.60 -14.78
C ARG A 101 -4.23 11.87 -16.08
N PRO A 102 -5.21 10.97 -16.11
CA PRO A 102 -5.75 10.44 -17.36
C PRO A 102 -6.41 11.57 -18.16
N ASP A 103 -6.49 11.43 -19.48
CA ASP A 103 -7.27 12.35 -20.31
C ASP A 103 -8.77 12.17 -20.03
N SER A 104 -9.53 13.27 -20.07
CA SER A 104 -10.99 13.23 -19.93
C SER A 104 -11.67 12.65 -21.17
N GLY A 105 -12.76 11.93 -20.98
CA GLY A 105 -13.56 11.35 -22.06
C GLY A 105 -14.82 10.70 -21.51
N LEU A 106 -15.63 10.12 -22.38
CA LEU A 106 -16.91 9.49 -22.02
C LEU A 106 -17.86 10.44 -21.26
N SER A 107 -17.81 11.73 -21.58
CA SER A 107 -18.58 12.80 -20.92
C SER A 107 -18.22 13.04 -19.45
N PHE A 108 -17.09 12.52 -18.97
CA PHE A 108 -16.58 12.78 -17.63
C PHE A 108 -15.20 13.46 -17.60
N PRO A 109 -15.02 14.52 -16.79
CA PRO A 109 -16.04 15.24 -16.00
C PRO A 109 -17.03 16.02 -16.89
N PRO A 110 -18.10 16.63 -16.36
CA PRO A 110 -19.02 17.44 -17.16
C PRO A 110 -18.28 18.45 -18.05
N GLY A 111 -18.61 18.44 -19.35
CA GLY A 111 -17.91 19.23 -20.37
C GLY A 111 -16.79 18.48 -21.10
N ALA A 112 -16.50 17.22 -20.73
CA ALA A 112 -15.58 16.37 -21.48
C ALA A 112 -16.20 15.82 -22.78
N PRO A 113 -15.38 15.40 -23.75
CA PRO A 113 -15.84 14.75 -24.97
C PRO A 113 -16.68 13.49 -24.69
N GLU A 114 -17.73 13.24 -25.48
CA GLU A 114 -18.62 12.07 -25.31
C GLU A 114 -17.94 10.74 -25.64
N GLY A 115 -16.95 10.76 -26.54
CA GLY A 115 -16.21 9.58 -26.95
C GLY A 115 -15.03 9.25 -26.05
N MET A 116 -14.44 8.08 -26.28
CA MET A 116 -13.09 7.79 -25.78
C MET A 116 -12.10 8.80 -26.37
N PRO A 117 -11.06 9.19 -25.61
CA PRO A 117 -9.98 10.01 -26.15
C PRO A 117 -9.39 9.36 -27.41
N THR A 118 -9.43 10.08 -28.53
CA THR A 118 -8.88 9.61 -29.82
C THR A 118 -7.37 9.77 -29.92
N SER A 119 -6.78 10.53 -29.00
CA SER A 119 -5.35 10.69 -28.81
C SER A 119 -5.04 10.69 -27.31
N MET A 120 -3.87 10.17 -26.94
CA MET A 120 -3.42 10.12 -25.56
C MET A 120 -2.32 11.16 -25.38
N SER A 121 -2.51 12.09 -24.45
CA SER A 121 -1.48 13.09 -24.13
C SER A 121 -0.26 12.38 -23.53
N SER A 122 0.94 12.94 -23.76
CA SER A 122 2.18 12.34 -23.24
C SER A 122 2.17 12.26 -21.71
N SER A 123 1.57 13.25 -21.04
CA SER A 123 1.39 13.23 -19.59
C SER A 123 0.34 12.22 -19.13
N ALA A 124 -0.77 12.06 -19.86
CA ALA A 124 -1.76 11.03 -19.53
C ALA A 124 -1.24 9.61 -19.73
N SER A 125 -0.30 9.41 -20.67
CA SER A 125 0.34 8.12 -20.93
C SER A 125 1.09 7.56 -19.71
N ILE A 126 1.59 8.44 -18.83
CA ILE A 126 2.33 8.05 -17.62
C ILE A 126 1.38 7.42 -16.59
N HIS A 127 0.13 7.87 -16.52
CA HIS A 127 -0.85 7.39 -15.56
C HIS A 127 -1.13 5.87 -15.66
N PRO A 128 -1.57 5.31 -16.81
CA PRO A 128 -1.83 3.88 -16.92
C PRO A 128 -0.55 3.06 -16.74
N LEU A 129 0.60 3.54 -17.22
CA LEU A 129 1.88 2.85 -17.02
C LEU A 129 2.22 2.73 -15.53
N ALA A 130 2.08 3.82 -14.78
CA ALA A 130 2.31 3.85 -13.34
C ALA A 130 1.30 2.95 -12.61
N PHE A 131 0.02 3.02 -12.97
CA PHE A 131 -1.04 2.21 -12.37
C PHE A 131 -0.83 0.71 -12.58
N PHE A 132 -0.60 0.26 -13.82
CA PHE A 132 -0.38 -1.15 -14.11
C PHE A 132 0.91 -1.68 -13.48
N THR A 133 1.97 -0.88 -13.47
CA THR A 133 3.23 -1.23 -12.81
C THR A 133 3.03 -1.38 -11.30
N ALA A 134 2.32 -0.44 -10.67
CA ALA A 134 1.98 -0.51 -9.26
C ALA A 134 1.15 -1.76 -8.95
N PHE A 135 0.11 -2.04 -9.75
CA PHE A 135 -0.76 -3.19 -9.57
C PHE A 135 0.01 -4.52 -9.70
N ILE A 136 0.87 -4.66 -10.69
CA ILE A 136 1.72 -5.85 -10.87
C ILE A 136 2.67 -6.02 -9.68
N CYS A 137 3.30 -4.93 -9.21
CA CYS A 137 4.19 -4.99 -8.05
C CYS A 137 3.44 -5.38 -6.78
N LEU A 138 2.22 -4.89 -6.58
CA LEU A 138 1.37 -5.25 -5.45
C LEU A 138 1.00 -6.74 -5.49
N VAL A 139 0.54 -7.24 -6.64
CA VAL A 139 0.22 -8.66 -6.84
C VAL A 139 1.46 -9.54 -6.62
N ALA A 140 2.62 -9.11 -7.13
CA ALA A 140 3.89 -9.80 -6.93
C ALA A 140 4.31 -9.82 -5.45
N ALA A 141 4.12 -8.71 -4.72
CA ALA A 141 4.42 -8.61 -3.29
C ALA A 141 3.52 -9.53 -2.45
N CYS A 142 2.27 -9.74 -2.87
CA CYS A 142 1.34 -10.68 -2.24
C CYS A 142 1.70 -12.16 -2.48
N ARG A 143 2.61 -12.48 -3.42
CA ARG A 143 3.08 -13.86 -3.60
C ARG A 143 3.92 -14.25 -2.39
N LYS A 144 3.31 -15.00 -1.47
CA LYS A 144 4.02 -15.61 -0.34
C LYS A 144 5.21 -16.43 -0.86
N PRO A 145 6.44 -16.24 -0.38
CA PRO A 145 7.33 -17.38 -0.22
C PRO A 145 6.69 -18.24 0.88
N MET A 146 5.96 -19.26 0.46
CA MET A 146 5.45 -20.31 1.33
C MET A 146 6.65 -21.09 1.85
N LYS A 147 7.26 -20.61 2.95
CA LYS A 147 8.08 -21.35 3.93
C LYS A 147 8.71 -20.35 4.93
N HIS A 148 8.45 -20.62 6.20
CA HIS A 148 9.20 -20.14 7.37
C HIS A 148 8.84 -18.79 8.00
N LEU A 149 7.60 -18.67 8.48
CA LEU A 149 7.31 -17.98 9.74
C LEU A 149 7.48 -18.93 10.94
N ALA A 150 8.60 -19.67 10.99
CA ALA A 150 8.92 -20.62 12.07
C ALA A 150 10.34 -20.41 12.63
N SER A 151 10.98 -19.27 12.33
CA SER A 151 12.29 -18.91 12.89
C SER A 151 12.20 -18.02 14.13
N HIS A 152 11.12 -17.24 14.32
CA HIS A 152 10.93 -16.44 15.54
C HIS A 152 10.52 -17.27 16.77
N SER A 153 9.88 -18.43 16.57
CA SER A 153 9.52 -19.32 17.68
C SER A 153 10.76 -19.98 18.31
N ARG A 154 11.84 -20.21 17.55
CA ARG A 154 13.05 -20.89 18.07
C ARG A 154 13.88 -20.02 19.01
N VAL A 155 13.98 -18.71 18.76
CA VAL A 155 14.74 -17.81 19.64
C VAL A 155 14.01 -17.58 20.97
N LEU A 156 12.69 -17.41 20.93
CA LEU A 156 11.86 -17.31 22.13
C LEU A 156 11.83 -18.61 22.94
N LEU A 157 11.75 -19.77 22.27
CA LEU A 157 11.86 -21.07 22.94
C LEU A 157 13.24 -21.28 23.57
N CYS A 158 14.32 -20.86 22.90
CA CYS A 158 15.68 -20.99 23.43
C CYS A 158 15.90 -20.06 24.65
N HIS A 159 15.41 -18.82 24.58
CA HIS A 159 15.47 -17.87 25.71
C HIS A 159 14.64 -18.37 26.91
N ASN A 160 13.43 -18.86 26.68
CA ASN A 160 12.57 -19.39 27.74
C ASN A 160 13.15 -20.66 28.36
N ARG A 161 13.79 -21.53 27.56
CA ARG A 161 14.45 -22.74 28.06
C ARG A 161 15.70 -22.41 28.88
N TRP A 162 16.49 -21.43 28.47
CA TRP A 162 17.64 -20.93 29.25
C TRP A 162 17.21 -20.33 30.59
N LYS A 163 16.14 -19.50 30.62
CA LYS A 163 15.59 -18.96 31.88
C LYS A 163 15.11 -20.06 32.82
N LYS A 164 14.40 -21.07 32.30
CA LYS A 164 13.93 -22.21 33.10
C LYS A 164 15.10 -23.00 33.70
N ASN A 165 16.16 -23.24 32.94
CA ASN A 165 17.33 -23.98 33.44
C ASN A 165 18.15 -23.18 34.45
N LYS A 166 18.26 -21.84 34.31
CA LYS A 166 18.91 -21.00 35.32
C LYS A 166 18.13 -20.95 36.64
N GLY A 167 16.80 -20.87 36.58
CA GLY A 167 15.96 -20.88 37.79
C GLY A 167 15.99 -22.22 38.53
N ALA A 168 16.17 -23.34 37.82
CA ALA A 168 16.34 -24.66 38.43
C ALA A 168 17.73 -24.84 39.08
N ALA A 169 18.78 -24.24 38.51
CA ALA A 169 20.13 -24.34 39.06
C ALA A 169 20.34 -23.49 40.33
N SER A 170 19.57 -22.42 40.53
CA SER A 170 19.66 -21.55 41.71
C SER A 170 18.75 -21.97 42.87
N GLY A 171 17.98 -23.04 42.72
CA GLY A 171 17.03 -23.54 43.74
C GLY A 171 17.43 -24.85 44.40
N GLY A 172 18.64 -25.36 44.13
CA GLY A 172 19.14 -26.64 44.63
C GLY A 172 20.23 -26.55 45.70
N GLU A 173 20.53 -25.35 46.21
CA GLU A 173 21.49 -25.13 47.30
C GLU A 173 20.78 -24.65 48.58
N THR A 174 19.75 -25.37 49.03
CA THR A 174 19.36 -25.40 50.44
C THR A 174 18.58 -26.69 50.68
N GLU A 175 19.09 -27.46 51.64
CA GLU A 175 18.56 -28.69 52.27
C GLU A 175 19.00 -30.04 51.69
#